data_AF-A0A835IML5-F1
#
_entry.id   AF-A0A835IML5-F1
#
_cell.length_a   1.000
_cell.length_b   1.000
_cell.length_c   1.000
_cell.angle_alpha   90.00
_cell.angle_beta   90.00
_cell.angle_gamma   90.00
#
_symmetry.space_group_name_H-M   'P 1'
#
loop_
_entity.id
_entity.type
_entity.pdbx_description
1 polymer ?
#
loop_
_entity_poly.entity_id
_entity_poly.type
_entity_poly.pdbx_seq_one_letter_code
_entity_poly.pdbx_strand_id
1 'polypeptide(L)'
;MMPFAISTLNPSLINISNFNFLRQKHRFRCSSSVSTPMQSQFDLKTYWTTLITEINHKLDQSIPIKYPQQIYESMRYSVLAHGAKRASPIMCIAVCELFGVSRLAAFPTACALEMVHEASLIHDDLPDMDDDLFRRGRLSNHAIYGVDMAILAGDALFPLGFQHIVSDTPSSLVPESSILRVIGEIARAVGSTGMVAGQFLDLTNAEDSQTEYVQEKKFGELAECSAVCGDC
;
A
#
# COMPACT_ATOMS: atom_id res chain seq x y z
N MET A 1 -23.17 0.65 -47.50
CA MET A 1 -24.54 0.81 -47.00
C MET A 1 -24.41 1.44 -45.61
N MET A 2 -24.70 2.75 -45.55
CA MET A 2 -24.72 3.73 -44.43
C MET A 2 -23.47 3.92 -43.52
N PRO A 3 -22.83 5.11 -43.57
CA PRO A 3 -21.84 5.58 -42.59
C PRO A 3 -22.49 6.43 -41.47
N PHE A 4 -21.91 6.36 -40.26
CA PHE A 4 -22.27 7.17 -39.09
C PHE A 4 -21.81 8.63 -39.26
N ALA A 5 -22.72 9.57 -38.95
CA ALA A 5 -22.49 11.01 -39.04
C ALA A 5 -21.79 11.57 -37.78
N ILE A 6 -20.74 12.36 -37.99
CA ILE A 6 -20.09 13.18 -36.96
C ILE A 6 -20.73 14.57 -37.03
N SER A 7 -21.51 14.97 -36.01
CA SER A 7 -22.06 16.31 -35.91
C SER A 7 -21.05 17.27 -35.27
N THR A 8 -20.54 18.20 -36.08
CA THR A 8 -19.74 19.35 -35.68
C THR A 8 -20.56 20.35 -34.86
N LEU A 9 -20.11 20.69 -33.65
CA LEU A 9 -20.69 21.76 -32.83
C LEU A 9 -20.14 23.13 -33.25
N ASN A 10 -21.06 24.09 -33.35
CA ASN A 10 -20.88 25.46 -33.83
C ASN A 10 -20.41 26.39 -32.69
N PRO A 11 -19.26 27.10 -32.79
CA PRO A 11 -18.74 27.93 -31.71
C PRO A 11 -19.13 29.40 -31.92
N SER A 12 -20.36 29.76 -31.55
CA SER A 12 -20.72 31.16 -31.37
C SER A 12 -22.00 31.23 -30.56
N LEU A 13 -21.86 31.55 -29.27
CA LEU A 13 -22.86 32.18 -28.40
C LEU A 13 -22.33 32.06 -26.95
N ILE A 14 -21.64 33.09 -26.45
CA ILE A 14 -21.74 33.59 -25.06
C ILE A 14 -21.13 35.00 -25.11
N ASN A 15 -22.02 35.98 -25.05
CA ASN A 15 -21.73 37.40 -25.02
C ASN A 15 -21.66 37.82 -23.54
N ILE A 16 -20.47 38.17 -23.04
CA ILE A 16 -20.27 38.65 -21.67
C ILE A 16 -20.12 40.17 -21.71
N SER A 17 -21.23 40.87 -21.59
CA SER A 17 -21.22 42.29 -21.25
C SER A 17 -22.48 42.65 -20.47
N ASN A 18 -22.27 43.27 -19.30
CA ASN A 18 -23.23 43.90 -18.39
C ASN A 18 -23.68 43.06 -17.19
N PHE A 19 -22.95 43.20 -16.09
CA PHE A 19 -23.57 43.42 -14.77
C PHE A 19 -22.71 44.37 -13.95
N ASN A 20 -23.06 45.66 -14.01
CA ASN A 20 -22.64 46.67 -13.03
C ASN A 20 -23.61 46.58 -11.84
N PHE A 21 -23.11 46.23 -10.66
CA PHE A 21 -23.83 46.45 -9.41
C PHE A 21 -22.99 47.26 -8.44
N LEU A 22 -23.66 48.26 -7.86
CA LEU A 22 -23.14 49.37 -7.07
C LEU A 22 -22.32 48.92 -5.85
N ARG A 23 -21.09 49.46 -5.71
CA ARG A 23 -20.20 49.21 -4.58
C ARG A 23 -20.47 50.26 -3.48
N GLN A 24 -21.35 49.95 -2.51
CA GLN A 24 -21.41 50.72 -1.26
C GLN A 24 -20.16 50.43 -0.42
N LYS A 25 -19.39 51.48 -0.09
CA LYS A 25 -18.24 51.40 0.83
C LYS A 25 -18.74 51.39 2.28
N HIS A 26 -19.04 50.22 2.83
CA HIS A 26 -19.07 50.06 4.28
C HIS A 26 -17.64 49.90 4.81
N ARG A 27 -17.21 50.86 5.64
CA ARG A 27 -15.93 50.83 6.35
C ARG A 27 -16.07 49.88 7.54
N PHE A 28 -15.78 48.59 7.33
CA PHE A 28 -15.63 47.64 8.44
C PHE A 28 -14.24 47.82 9.07
N ARG A 29 -14.23 48.27 10.33
CA ARG A 29 -13.03 48.35 11.16
C ARG A 29 -12.81 46.97 11.78
N CYS A 30 -11.98 46.13 11.13
CA CYS A 30 -11.59 44.84 11.67
C CYS A 30 -10.39 45.05 12.60
N SER A 31 -10.56 44.77 13.89
CA SER A 31 -9.47 44.63 14.85
C SER A 31 -8.59 43.46 14.43
N SER A 32 -7.33 43.73 14.13
CA SER A 32 -6.33 42.74 13.81
C SER A 32 -5.92 41.98 15.07
N SER A 33 -6.63 40.90 15.37
CA SER A 33 -6.05 39.76 16.09
C SER A 33 -5.85 38.66 15.07
N VAL A 34 -4.73 38.72 14.33
CA VAL A 34 -4.23 37.58 13.58
C VAL A 34 -3.79 36.57 14.63
N SER A 35 -4.67 35.62 14.97
CA SER A 35 -4.23 34.40 15.63
C SER A 35 -3.34 33.68 14.63
N THR A 36 -2.03 33.71 14.88
CA THR A 36 -1.06 32.89 14.19
C THR A 36 -1.59 31.45 14.17
N PRO A 37 -1.75 30.80 13.00
CA PRO A 37 -2.07 29.38 13.01
C PRO A 37 -0.87 28.70 13.69
N MET A 38 -1.12 28.08 14.84
CA MET A 38 -0.18 27.18 15.47
C MET A 38 -0.03 25.99 14.52
N GLN A 39 0.84 26.11 13.52
CA GLN A 39 1.27 24.98 12.72
C GLN A 39 2.10 24.11 13.66
N SER A 40 1.47 23.10 14.26
CA SER A 40 2.23 22.02 14.86
C SER A 40 3.06 21.41 13.73
N GLN A 41 4.37 21.57 13.79
CA GLN A 41 5.28 20.95 12.84
C GLN A 41 5.06 19.43 12.86
N PHE A 42 4.70 18.83 11.73
CA PHE A 42 4.54 17.39 11.62
C PHE A 42 5.90 16.71 11.82
N ASP A 43 6.01 15.89 12.86
CA ASP A 43 7.20 15.09 13.12
C ASP A 43 7.07 13.72 12.45
N LEU A 44 7.61 13.63 11.23
CA LEU A 44 7.64 12.41 10.45
C LEU A 44 8.33 11.26 11.19
N LYS A 45 9.39 11.53 11.95
CA LYS A 45 10.15 10.48 12.64
C LYS A 45 9.30 9.84 13.72
N THR A 46 8.70 10.67 14.59
CA THR A 46 7.81 10.18 15.64
C THR A 46 6.63 9.43 15.03
N TYR A 47 5.95 10.02 14.05
CA TYR A 47 4.84 9.39 13.32
C TYR A 47 5.20 8.00 12.80
N TRP A 48 6.32 7.89 12.07
CA TRP A 48 6.77 6.64 11.48
C TRP A 48 7.08 5.59 12.54
N THR A 49 7.81 5.96 13.60
CA THR A 49 8.16 5.01 14.68
C THR A 49 6.94 4.55 15.48
N THR A 50 5.95 5.42 15.70
CA THR A 50 4.67 5.06 16.32
C THR A 50 3.92 4.05 15.45
N LEU A 51 3.77 4.31 14.15
CA LEU A 51 3.08 3.38 13.26
C LEU A 51 3.81 2.05 13.12
N ILE A 52 5.14 2.00 13.05
CA ILE A 52 5.88 0.73 13.08
C ILE A 52 5.46 -0.10 14.30
N THR A 53 5.36 0.53 15.47
CA THR A 53 4.99 -0.16 16.72
C THR A 53 3.56 -0.70 16.65
N GLU A 54 2.60 0.12 16.19
CA GLU A 54 1.19 -0.26 16.05
C GLU A 54 1.00 -1.37 15.00
N ILE A 55 1.65 -1.26 13.84
CA ILE A 55 1.62 -2.27 12.77
C ILE A 55 2.23 -3.58 13.25
N ASN A 56 3.38 -3.56 13.92
CA ASN A 56 4.00 -4.78 14.45
C ASN A 56 3.08 -5.48 15.45
N HIS A 57 2.41 -4.72 16.32
CA HIS A 57 1.44 -5.28 17.25
C HIS A 57 0.24 -5.90 16.52
N LYS A 58 -0.26 -5.26 15.48
CA LYS A 58 -1.36 -5.80 14.67
C LYS A 58 -0.96 -7.05 13.90
N LEU A 59 0.19 -7.05 13.23
CA LEU A 59 0.73 -8.24 12.55
C LEU A 59 0.92 -9.42 13.51
N ASP A 60 1.40 -9.14 14.73
CA ASP A 60 1.56 -10.16 15.77
C ASP A 60 0.22 -10.83 16.14
N GLN A 61 -0.85 -10.04 16.21
CA GLN A 61 -2.22 -10.51 16.45
C GLN A 61 -2.81 -11.25 15.23
N SER A 62 -2.51 -10.81 14.01
CA SER A 62 -3.09 -11.36 12.78
C SER A 62 -2.55 -12.74 12.41
N ILE A 63 -1.39 -13.14 12.93
CA ILE A 63 -0.76 -14.44 12.63
C ILE A 63 -0.58 -15.26 13.92
N PRO A 64 -1.65 -15.69 14.60
CA PRO A 64 -1.54 -16.49 15.83
C PRO A 64 -0.97 -17.88 15.52
N ILE A 65 -0.07 -18.39 16.37
CA ILE A 65 0.48 -19.75 16.22
C ILE A 65 -0.63 -20.77 16.47
N LYS A 66 -0.92 -21.60 15.47
CA LYS A 66 -1.92 -22.69 15.49
C LYS A 66 -1.30 -23.97 14.94
N TYR A 67 -1.97 -25.11 15.10
CA TYR A 67 -1.53 -26.35 14.45
C TYR A 67 -1.73 -26.27 12.92
N PRO A 68 -0.77 -26.73 12.10
CA PRO A 68 0.59 -27.18 12.47
C PRO A 68 1.51 -25.99 12.81
N GLN A 69 2.20 -26.02 13.95
CA GLN A 69 2.87 -24.83 14.53
C GLN A 69 3.99 -24.25 13.66
N GLN A 70 4.82 -25.11 13.07
CA GLN A 70 6.05 -24.71 12.39
C GLN A 70 5.80 -23.77 11.20
N ILE A 71 4.69 -23.92 10.46
CA ILE A 71 4.39 -23.01 9.35
C ILE A 71 4.08 -21.60 9.85
N TYR A 72 3.36 -21.47 10.98
CA TYR A 72 3.09 -20.17 11.60
C TYR A 72 4.35 -19.56 12.18
N GLU A 73 5.22 -20.36 12.79
CA GLU A 73 6.53 -19.90 13.27
C GLU A 73 7.38 -19.36 12.12
N SER A 74 7.42 -20.07 10.98
CA SER A 74 8.14 -19.63 9.78
C SER A 74 7.56 -18.34 9.19
N MET A 75 6.24 -18.25 9.02
CA MET A 75 5.59 -17.02 8.55
C MET A 75 5.89 -15.83 9.47
N ARG A 76 5.73 -16.02 10.78
CA ARG A 76 5.97 -14.98 11.79
C ARG A 76 7.44 -14.56 11.85
N TYR A 77 8.37 -15.47 11.62
CA TYR A 77 9.81 -15.18 11.62
C TYR A 77 10.14 -14.04 10.65
N SER A 78 9.64 -14.14 9.41
CA SER A 78 9.85 -13.12 8.38
C SER A 78 8.98 -11.89 8.63
N VAL A 79 7.67 -12.08 8.83
CA VAL A 79 6.73 -10.95 9.00
C VAL A 79 7.09 -10.05 10.18
N LEU A 80 7.52 -10.63 11.31
CA LEU A 80 7.88 -9.88 12.52
C LEU A 80 9.38 -9.59 12.64
N ALA A 81 10.13 -9.71 11.53
CA ALA A 81 11.57 -9.45 11.53
C ALA A 81 11.88 -8.00 11.96
N HIS A 82 12.81 -7.87 12.90
CA HIS A 82 13.35 -6.57 13.30
C HIS A 82 14.02 -5.86 12.11
N GLY A 83 13.94 -4.52 12.10
CA GLY A 83 14.52 -3.71 11.03
C GLY A 83 13.63 -3.58 9.78
N ALA A 84 12.45 -4.19 9.75
CA ALA A 84 11.44 -3.91 8.73
C ALA A 84 11.05 -2.43 8.74
N LYS A 85 11.13 -1.77 7.58
CA LYS A 85 10.83 -0.34 7.45
C LYS A 85 9.33 -0.03 7.49
N ARG A 86 8.48 -1.02 7.18
CA ARG A 86 7.01 -0.94 7.10
C ARG A 86 6.52 0.20 6.19
N ALA A 87 7.22 0.47 5.09
CA ALA A 87 6.90 1.58 4.22
C ALA A 87 5.50 1.46 3.59
N SER A 88 5.19 0.31 2.97
CA SER A 88 3.88 0.09 2.34
C SER A 88 2.71 0.13 3.35
N PRO A 89 2.79 -0.49 4.54
CA PRO A 89 1.74 -0.31 5.56
C PRO A 89 1.55 1.15 6.00
N ILE A 90 2.66 1.87 6.23
CA ILE A 90 2.62 3.25 6.71
C ILE A 90 2.03 4.18 5.65
N MET A 91 2.37 3.99 4.37
CA MET A 91 1.81 4.77 3.27
C MET A 91 0.29 4.58 3.14
N CYS A 92 -0.21 3.36 3.27
CA CYS A 92 -1.65 3.06 3.28
C CYS A 92 -2.37 3.79 4.44
N ILE A 93 -1.81 3.72 5.65
CA ILE A 93 -2.38 4.42 6.82
C ILE A 93 -2.32 5.94 6.65
N ALA A 94 -1.20 6.47 6.15
CA ALA A 94 -1.02 7.91 5.97
C ALA A 94 -2.01 8.49 4.96
N VAL A 95 -2.31 7.79 3.87
CA VAL A 95 -3.33 8.22 2.90
C VAL A 95 -4.74 8.17 3.51
N CYS A 96 -5.06 7.13 4.27
CA CYS A 96 -6.33 7.04 5.00
C CYS A 96 -6.52 8.22 5.96
N GLU A 97 -5.49 8.55 6.73
CA GLU A 97 -5.50 9.71 7.64
C GLU A 97 -5.57 11.05 6.88
N LEU A 98 -4.95 11.15 5.70
CA LEU A 98 -5.01 12.34 4.85
C LEU A 98 -6.44 12.67 4.41
N PHE A 99 -7.29 11.65 4.20
CA PHE A 99 -8.72 11.81 3.90
C PHE A 99 -9.59 11.97 5.16
N GLY A 100 -8.98 12.06 6.36
CA GLY A 100 -9.69 12.21 7.62
C GLY A 100 -10.39 10.94 8.10
N VAL A 101 -10.05 9.78 7.55
CA VAL A 101 -10.58 8.49 7.95
C VAL A 101 -9.77 7.95 9.14
N SER A 102 -10.42 7.19 10.02
CA SER A 102 -9.73 6.55 11.13
C SER A 102 -8.75 5.49 10.62
N ARG A 103 -7.50 5.51 11.11
CA ARG A 103 -6.51 4.45 10.83
C ARG A 103 -7.00 3.03 11.12
N LEU A 104 -8.01 2.87 11.99
CA LEU A 104 -8.67 1.58 12.26
C LEU A 104 -9.25 0.94 10.98
N ALA A 105 -9.68 1.77 10.02
CA ALA A 105 -10.15 1.33 8.71
C ALA A 105 -9.02 0.76 7.83
N ALA A 106 -7.79 1.30 7.98
CA ALA A 106 -6.65 0.94 7.13
C ALA A 106 -5.78 -0.19 7.70
N PHE A 107 -5.79 -0.43 9.02
CA PHE A 107 -4.90 -1.43 9.63
C PHE A 107 -4.97 -2.83 9.01
N PRO A 108 -6.15 -3.41 8.74
CA PRO A 108 -6.24 -4.73 8.11
C PRO A 108 -5.57 -4.77 6.74
N THR A 109 -5.82 -3.76 5.91
CA THR A 109 -5.17 -3.58 4.59
C THR A 109 -3.67 -3.37 4.72
N ALA A 110 -3.23 -2.53 5.65
CA ALA A 110 -1.82 -2.29 5.93
C ALA A 110 -1.09 -3.56 6.36
N CYS A 111 -1.72 -4.39 7.21
CA CYS A 111 -1.16 -5.67 7.61
C CYS A 111 -1.10 -6.66 6.44
N ALA A 112 -2.14 -6.71 5.60
CA ALA A 112 -2.17 -7.56 4.42
C ALA A 112 -1.09 -7.20 3.39
N LEU A 113 -0.86 -5.90 3.15
CA LEU A 113 0.23 -5.43 2.30
C LEU A 113 1.60 -5.91 2.82
N GLU A 114 1.84 -5.85 4.13
CA GLU A 114 3.10 -6.37 4.69
C GLU A 114 3.21 -7.89 4.60
N MET A 115 2.11 -8.63 4.85
CA MET A 115 2.11 -10.10 4.72
C MET A 115 2.48 -10.52 3.30
N VAL A 116 1.87 -9.87 2.30
CA VAL A 116 2.13 -10.17 0.89
C VAL A 116 3.54 -9.73 0.48
N HIS A 117 4.02 -8.59 0.98
CA HIS A 117 5.39 -8.16 0.74
C HIS A 117 6.43 -9.13 1.34
N GLU A 118 6.23 -9.56 2.58
CA GLU A 118 7.15 -10.50 3.23
C GLU A 118 7.05 -11.90 2.62
N ALA A 119 5.89 -12.30 2.10
CA ALA A 119 5.76 -13.52 1.30
C ALA A 119 6.66 -13.48 0.06
N SER A 120 6.66 -12.36 -0.68
CA SER A 120 7.50 -12.21 -1.87
C SER A 120 8.99 -12.20 -1.51
N LEU A 121 9.37 -11.56 -0.40
CA LEU A 121 10.77 -11.56 0.06
C LEU A 121 11.24 -12.95 0.49
N ILE A 122 10.39 -13.75 1.13
CA ILE A 122 10.72 -15.15 1.48
C ILE A 122 11.04 -15.96 0.23
N HIS A 123 10.26 -15.77 -0.85
CA HIS A 123 10.46 -16.47 -2.11
C HIS A 123 11.67 -15.93 -2.88
N ASP A 124 11.88 -14.60 -2.92
CA ASP A 124 13.05 -13.99 -3.54
C ASP A 124 14.36 -14.45 -2.87
N ASP A 125 14.36 -14.67 -1.55
CA ASP A 125 15.54 -15.17 -0.82
C ASP A 125 15.94 -16.61 -1.20
N LEU A 126 15.13 -17.39 -1.92
CA LEU A 126 15.41 -18.81 -2.18
C LEU A 126 16.66 -19.04 -3.05
N PRO A 127 17.31 -20.22 -2.95
CA PRO A 127 18.52 -20.53 -3.74
C PRO A 127 18.34 -20.46 -5.26
N ASP A 128 17.13 -20.75 -5.76
CA ASP A 128 16.81 -20.68 -7.18
C ASP A 128 16.41 -19.25 -7.64
N MET A 129 16.45 -18.28 -6.73
CA MET A 129 16.10 -16.87 -6.93
C MET A 129 17.32 -15.99 -6.64
N ASP A 130 17.36 -15.25 -5.52
CA ASP A 130 18.50 -14.38 -5.16
C ASP A 130 19.59 -15.12 -4.36
N ASP A 131 19.32 -16.33 -3.84
CA ASP A 131 20.22 -17.12 -2.95
C ASP A 131 20.73 -16.32 -1.73
N ASP A 132 19.87 -15.46 -1.20
CA ASP A 132 20.21 -14.59 -0.08
C ASP A 132 20.18 -15.37 1.25
N LEU A 133 21.37 -15.65 1.81
CA LEU A 133 21.49 -16.28 3.14
C LEU A 133 21.09 -15.34 4.29
N PHE A 134 21.09 -14.03 4.07
CA PHE A 134 20.81 -13.03 5.10
C PHE A 134 19.85 -11.95 4.63
N ARG A 135 18.84 -11.67 5.44
CA ARG A 135 17.89 -10.57 5.26
C ARG A 135 17.90 -9.69 6.50
N ARG A 136 18.17 -8.39 6.32
CA ARG A 136 18.20 -7.38 7.41
C ARG A 136 19.11 -7.77 8.58
N GLY A 137 20.27 -8.37 8.28
CA GLY A 137 21.27 -8.79 9.29
C GLY A 137 20.91 -10.06 10.07
N ARG A 138 19.87 -10.79 9.66
CA ARG A 138 19.48 -12.11 10.20
C ARG A 138 19.50 -13.15 9.08
N LEU A 139 19.56 -14.43 9.43
CA LEU A 139 19.41 -15.50 8.43
C LEU A 139 18.06 -15.36 7.70
N SER A 140 18.06 -15.61 6.40
CA SER A 140 16.81 -15.69 5.62
C SER A 140 15.93 -16.85 6.11
N ASN A 141 14.69 -16.87 5.67
CA ASN A 141 13.73 -17.88 6.11
C ASN A 141 14.19 -19.30 5.75
N HIS A 142 14.61 -19.50 4.50
CA HIS A 142 15.05 -20.81 4.01
C HIS A 142 16.33 -21.29 4.73
N ALA A 143 17.20 -20.37 5.16
CA ALA A 143 18.42 -20.72 5.89
C ALA A 143 18.11 -21.26 7.31
N ILE A 144 16.96 -20.92 7.90
CA ILE A 144 16.53 -21.43 9.21
C ILE A 144 15.61 -22.64 9.09
N TYR A 145 14.59 -22.55 8.24
CA TYR A 145 13.50 -23.52 8.17
C TYR A 145 13.62 -24.51 7.02
N GLY A 146 14.57 -24.31 6.11
CA GLY A 146 14.71 -25.07 4.88
C GLY A 146 13.87 -24.52 3.73
N VAL A 147 14.21 -24.94 2.51
CA VAL A 147 13.60 -24.49 1.26
C VAL A 147 12.09 -24.80 1.23
N ASP A 148 11.70 -26.05 1.51
CA ASP A 148 10.30 -26.47 1.47
C ASP A 148 9.41 -25.63 2.40
N MET A 149 9.89 -25.34 3.61
CA MET A 149 9.17 -24.54 4.58
C MET A 149 9.09 -23.07 4.19
N ALA A 150 10.14 -22.52 3.56
CA ALA A 150 10.13 -21.14 3.07
C ALA A 150 9.11 -20.98 1.93
N ILE A 151 9.07 -21.93 0.98
CA ILE A 151 8.06 -21.97 -0.08
C ILE A 151 6.65 -21.96 0.53
N LEU A 152 6.36 -22.90 1.43
CA LEU A 152 5.06 -23.02 2.07
C LEU A 152 4.69 -21.80 2.93
N ALA A 153 5.66 -21.15 3.58
CA ALA A 153 5.41 -19.94 4.36
C ALA A 153 4.99 -18.77 3.47
N GLY A 154 5.66 -18.56 2.33
CA GLY A 154 5.21 -17.56 1.35
C GLY A 154 3.83 -17.89 0.77
N ASP A 155 3.62 -19.15 0.36
CA ASP A 155 2.33 -19.63 -0.18
C ASP A 155 1.17 -19.48 0.81
N ALA A 156 1.44 -19.54 2.11
CA ALA A 156 0.44 -19.32 3.15
C ALA A 156 0.21 -17.83 3.45
N LEU A 157 1.25 -16.98 3.37
CA LEU A 157 1.15 -15.55 3.66
C LEU A 157 0.37 -14.77 2.60
N PHE A 158 0.55 -15.08 1.31
CA PHE A 158 -0.21 -14.45 0.23
C PHE A 158 -1.73 -14.51 0.46
N PRO A 159 -2.37 -15.70 0.57
CA PRO A 159 -3.81 -15.81 0.80
C PRO A 159 -4.22 -15.33 2.19
N LEU A 160 -3.36 -15.47 3.21
CA LEU A 160 -3.64 -14.94 4.54
C LEU A 160 -3.83 -13.42 4.52
N GLY A 161 -3.01 -12.69 3.74
CA GLY A 161 -3.16 -11.26 3.55
C GLY A 161 -4.56 -10.90 3.03
N PHE A 162 -5.01 -11.52 1.94
CA PHE A 162 -6.34 -11.27 1.39
C PHE A 162 -7.47 -11.67 2.36
N GLN A 163 -7.34 -12.81 3.03
CA GLN A 163 -8.29 -13.25 4.04
C GLN A 163 -8.40 -12.24 5.19
N HIS A 164 -7.28 -11.68 5.64
CA HIS A 164 -7.22 -10.72 6.73
C HIS A 164 -7.96 -9.42 6.38
N ILE A 165 -7.85 -8.93 5.16
CA ILE A 165 -8.63 -7.76 4.70
C ILE A 165 -10.13 -8.04 4.85
N VAL A 166 -10.60 -9.18 4.35
CA VAL A 166 -12.03 -9.52 4.38
C VAL A 166 -12.55 -9.73 5.80
N SER A 167 -11.75 -10.38 6.65
CA SER A 167 -12.21 -10.84 7.97
C SER A 167 -12.11 -9.76 9.05
N ASP A 168 -11.12 -8.86 8.96
CA ASP A 168 -10.77 -7.93 10.02
C ASP A 168 -11.09 -6.46 9.70
N THR A 169 -11.48 -6.14 8.46
CA THR A 169 -11.93 -4.78 8.11
C THR A 169 -13.27 -4.45 8.78
N PRO A 170 -13.35 -3.38 9.59
CA PRO A 170 -14.61 -3.03 10.25
C PRO A 170 -15.65 -2.55 9.23
N SER A 171 -16.73 -3.32 9.06
CA SER A 171 -17.82 -2.99 8.13
C SER A 171 -18.57 -1.70 8.47
N SER A 172 -18.44 -1.22 9.70
CA SER A 172 -18.96 0.10 10.13
C SER A 172 -18.10 1.28 9.65
N LEU A 173 -16.86 1.04 9.24
CA LEU A 173 -15.91 2.06 8.78
C LEU A 173 -15.66 1.99 7.28
N VAL A 174 -15.70 0.79 6.69
CA VAL A 174 -15.35 0.57 5.29
C VAL A 174 -16.46 -0.20 4.57
N PRO A 175 -17.02 0.34 3.47
CA PRO A 175 -18.00 -0.37 2.65
C PRO A 175 -17.39 -1.62 1.99
N GLU A 176 -18.20 -2.67 1.81
CA GLU A 176 -17.77 -3.91 1.13
C GLU A 176 -17.23 -3.66 -0.29
N SER A 177 -17.76 -2.67 -1.00
CA SER A 177 -17.26 -2.28 -2.32
C SER A 177 -15.81 -1.77 -2.28
N SER A 178 -15.42 -1.04 -1.24
CA SER A 178 -14.05 -0.57 -1.04
C SER A 178 -13.11 -1.76 -0.75
N ILE A 179 -13.58 -2.74 0.04
CA ILE A 179 -12.83 -3.99 0.30
C ILE A 179 -12.56 -4.75 -1.00
N LEU A 180 -13.57 -4.92 -1.87
CA LEU A 180 -13.41 -5.58 -3.16
C LEU A 180 -12.41 -4.85 -4.07
N ARG A 181 -12.45 -3.52 -4.10
CA ARG A 181 -11.49 -2.69 -4.84
C ARG A 181 -10.06 -2.92 -4.33
N VAL A 182 -9.86 -2.85 -3.01
CA VAL A 182 -8.54 -3.06 -2.38
C VAL A 182 -7.98 -4.45 -2.71
N ILE A 183 -8.81 -5.50 -2.62
CA ILE A 183 -8.39 -6.86 -2.98
C ILE A 183 -7.96 -6.94 -4.45
N GLY A 184 -8.74 -6.32 -5.35
CA GLY A 184 -8.43 -6.26 -6.77
C GLY A 184 -7.11 -5.53 -7.05
N GLU A 185 -6.88 -4.39 -6.41
CA GLU A 185 -5.64 -3.61 -6.57
C GLU A 185 -4.41 -4.36 -6.06
N ILE A 186 -4.48 -4.96 -4.86
CA ILE A 186 -3.37 -5.75 -4.33
C ILE A 186 -3.08 -6.94 -5.26
N ALA A 187 -4.11 -7.68 -5.68
CA ALA A 187 -3.94 -8.82 -6.58
C ALA A 187 -3.31 -8.42 -7.92
N ARG A 188 -3.71 -7.27 -8.50
CA ARG A 188 -3.11 -6.71 -9.72
C ARG A 188 -1.65 -6.33 -9.50
N ALA A 189 -1.35 -5.62 -8.41
CA ALA A 189 -0.02 -5.09 -8.11
C ALA A 189 0.99 -6.19 -7.80
N VAL A 190 0.57 -7.27 -7.15
CA VAL A 190 1.47 -8.37 -6.75
C VAL A 190 1.52 -9.50 -7.77
N GLY A 191 0.53 -9.57 -8.66
CA GLY A 191 0.40 -10.65 -9.64
C GLY A 191 1.22 -10.47 -10.91
N SER A 192 0.83 -11.23 -11.93
CA SER A 192 1.54 -11.37 -13.21
C SER A 192 1.76 -10.09 -14.03
N THR A 193 1.08 -8.99 -13.70
CA THR A 193 1.23 -7.69 -14.39
C THR A 193 1.99 -6.64 -13.57
N GLY A 194 2.35 -6.99 -12.33
CA GLY A 194 3.06 -6.11 -11.38
C GLY A 194 4.33 -6.77 -10.86
N MET A 195 4.43 -6.97 -9.55
CA MET A 195 5.61 -7.46 -8.84
C MET A 195 6.22 -8.72 -9.45
N VAL A 196 5.42 -9.76 -9.70
CA VAL A 196 5.90 -11.02 -10.29
C VAL A 196 6.45 -10.82 -11.70
N ALA A 197 5.87 -9.92 -12.50
CA ALA A 197 6.45 -9.56 -13.79
C ALA A 197 7.81 -8.88 -13.63
N GLY A 198 7.94 -7.98 -12.64
CA GLY A 198 9.22 -7.36 -12.32
C GLY A 198 10.28 -8.38 -11.89
N GLN A 199 9.94 -9.28 -10.98
CA GLN A 199 10.82 -10.38 -10.53
C GLN A 199 11.25 -11.27 -11.70
N PHE A 200 10.31 -11.68 -12.55
CA PHE A 200 10.62 -12.49 -13.73
C PHE A 200 11.63 -11.79 -14.67
N LEU A 201 11.40 -10.51 -14.97
CA LEU A 201 12.28 -9.76 -15.85
C LEU A 201 13.68 -9.58 -15.25
N ASP A 202 13.76 -9.36 -13.94
CA ASP A 202 15.02 -9.27 -13.18
C ASP A 202 15.82 -10.57 -13.30
N LEU A 203 15.18 -11.73 -13.10
CA LEU A 203 15.81 -13.06 -13.26
C LEU A 203 16.30 -13.33 -14.69
N THR A 204 15.56 -12.86 -15.70
CA THR A 204 15.95 -13.06 -17.11
C THR A 204 17.06 -12.13 -17.60
N ASN A 205 17.65 -11.31 -16.70
CA ASN A 205 18.64 -10.29 -17.03
C ASN A 205 18.16 -9.37 -18.15
N ALA A 206 16.99 -8.73 -17.94
CA ALA A 206 16.47 -7.70 -18.82
C ALA A 206 17.56 -6.66 -19.16
N GLU A 207 17.52 -6.11 -20.38
CA GLU A 207 18.54 -5.16 -20.84
C GLU A 207 18.61 -3.92 -19.94
N ASP A 208 19.77 -3.26 -19.85
CA ASP A 208 19.95 -2.01 -19.10
C ASP A 208 18.92 -0.93 -19.46
N SER A 209 18.41 -0.96 -20.69
CA SER A 209 17.35 -0.07 -21.18
C SER A 209 16.00 -0.27 -20.50
N GLN A 210 15.81 -1.41 -19.83
CA GLN A 210 14.58 -1.84 -19.17
C GLN A 210 14.66 -1.77 -17.64
N THR A 211 15.81 -1.36 -17.07
CA THR A 211 16.00 -1.34 -15.61
C THR A 211 14.92 -0.52 -14.89
N GLU A 212 14.56 0.65 -15.41
CA GLU A 212 13.52 1.48 -14.79
C GLU A 212 12.17 0.76 -14.74
N TYR A 213 11.77 0.12 -15.83
CA TYR A 213 10.54 -0.67 -15.91
C TYR A 213 10.57 -1.88 -14.98
N VAL A 214 11.70 -2.58 -14.87
CA VAL A 214 11.87 -3.69 -13.92
C VAL A 214 11.69 -3.20 -12.48
N GLN A 215 12.32 -2.09 -12.12
CA GLN A 215 12.23 -1.53 -10.76
C GLN A 215 10.81 -1.01 -10.45
N GLU A 216 10.16 -0.37 -11.41
CA GLU A 216 8.76 0.05 -11.32
C GLU A 216 7.85 -1.15 -11.05
N LYS A 217 8.02 -2.25 -11.78
CA LYS A 217 7.21 -3.45 -11.59
C LYS A 217 7.55 -4.19 -10.30
N LYS A 218 8.82 -4.48 -10.03
CA LYS A 218 9.28 -5.29 -8.90
C LYS A 218 9.01 -4.61 -7.55
N PHE A 219 9.14 -3.28 -7.47
CA PHE A 219 9.01 -2.55 -6.20
C PHE A 219 7.95 -1.43 -6.24
N GLY A 220 7.88 -0.69 -7.35
CA GLY A 220 7.02 0.50 -7.48
C GLY A 220 5.52 0.19 -7.39
N GLU A 221 5.03 -0.83 -8.09
CA GLU A 221 3.61 -1.20 -8.15
C GLU A 221 3.00 -1.47 -6.78
N LEU A 222 3.74 -2.16 -5.88
CA LEU A 222 3.26 -2.42 -4.53
C LEU A 222 3.24 -1.13 -3.67
N ALA A 223 4.20 -0.23 -3.89
CA ALA A 223 4.24 1.06 -3.21
C ALA A 223 3.10 1.98 -3.67
N GLU A 224 2.79 2.02 -4.96
CA GLU A 224 1.63 2.73 -5.51
C GLU A 224 0.32 2.11 -4.98
N CYS A 225 0.20 0.79 -5.07
CA CYS A 225 -0.94 0.05 -4.56
C CYS A 225 -1.22 0.36 -3.10
N SER A 226 -0.18 0.46 -2.27
CA SER A 226 -0.31 0.85 -0.87
C SER A 226 -0.98 2.21 -0.70
N ALA A 227 -0.57 3.22 -1.47
CA ALA A 227 -1.18 4.54 -1.41
C ALA A 227 -2.64 4.51 -1.89
N VAL A 228 -2.92 3.85 -3.02
CA VAL A 228 -4.28 3.69 -3.56
C VAL A 228 -5.21 2.97 -2.58
N CYS A 229 -4.70 1.95 -1.90
CA CYS A 229 -5.46 1.20 -0.91
C CYS A 229 -5.74 1.96 0.38
N GLY A 230 -5.10 3.12 0.61
CA GLY A 230 -5.44 4.01 1.72
C GLY A 230 -6.62 4.93 1.46
N ASP A 231 -7.04 5.10 0.19
CA ASP A 231 -8.27 5.77 -0.20
C ASP A 231 -9.43 4.78 -0.04
N CYS A 232 -9.92 4.59 1.20
CA CYS A 232 -10.96 3.61 1.55
C CYS A 232 -12.36 4.22 1.62
#